data_AF-A0A7W6IP03-F1
#
_entry.id   AF-A0A7W6IP03-F1
#
_cell.length_a   1.000
_cell.length_b   1.000
_cell.length_c   1.000
_cell.angle_alpha   90.00
_cell.angle_beta   90.00
_cell.angle_gamma   90.00
#
_symmetry.space_group_name_H-M   'P 1'
#
loop_
_entity.id
_entity.type
_entity.pdbx_description
1 polymer ?
#
loop_
_entity_poly.entity_id
_entity_poly.type
_entity_poly.pdbx_seq_one_letter_code
_entity_poly.pdbx_strand_id
1 'polypeptide(L)'
;MLVEEAFAVLRDAGLTLRARDALNAVLDQVFEDLDRNEVQWSQRLRYRALMHTLFSEERPNEGPKVLPEVRAAAKPADECFVSTTISTASQVTQTTTDVAQAVVDAMRNASIHPEARKNLTAHIEGYISSLRSKRRGAKYIAEVGTKLRVFVTAMGDKPIFDYSKQDILDYRDLVDQMPIDAIKHLKTDNIRMAIAQNMERPVPLPPISATTVNAKYLTALRGFFAYLANRGFIAHNVADGVQSEQERNGEDMLDVEKRLPFSPRIERDLFESTRKKKKDSADYWWPRINCRQGLRLQELTQLCVSDFRMLHGRLCLDLLHFDFDGDPNHALRRAELQLKSSAARRIVPVAQELLNEGVEAFIEMRRKAGGPNARLFPNEHADKYGNTSSAFSKRANREVRRHTPDRRIVAYSGRHTFAQRCDEAQIPQHIRNMFMGHEPEETSAGGQKKSRGKHVSATYGSPLPTPEDLAWFDKIKFPF
;
A
#
# COMPACT_ATOMS: atom_id res chain seq x y z
N MET A 1 1.66 24.63 -23.29
CA MET A 1 1.51 25.65 -24.33
C MET A 1 0.07 26.06 -24.33
N LEU A 2 -0.20 27.36 -24.27
CA LEU A 2 -1.53 27.86 -24.54
C LEU A 2 -1.81 27.66 -26.03
N VAL A 3 -3.03 27.27 -26.39
CA VAL A 3 -3.50 27.20 -27.79
C VAL A 3 -3.17 28.49 -28.55
N GLU A 4 -3.22 29.62 -27.84
CA GLU A 4 -2.87 30.97 -28.29
C GLU A 4 -1.42 31.08 -28.82
N GLU A 5 -0.46 30.35 -28.24
CA GLU A 5 0.94 30.32 -28.71
C GLU A 5 1.07 29.55 -30.03
N ALA A 6 0.38 28.41 -30.16
CA ALA A 6 0.37 27.62 -31.39
C ALA A 6 -0.29 28.37 -32.55
N PHE A 7 -1.39 29.09 -32.29
CA PHE A 7 -2.02 29.95 -33.30
C PHE A 7 -1.17 31.16 -33.70
N ALA A 8 -0.39 31.75 -32.78
CA ALA A 8 0.56 32.81 -33.14
C ALA A 8 1.63 32.31 -34.14
N VAL A 9 2.20 31.12 -33.90
CA VAL A 9 3.16 30.49 -34.82
C VAL A 9 2.52 30.20 -36.19
N LEU A 10 1.29 29.68 -36.23
CA LEU A 10 0.57 29.39 -37.48
C LEU A 10 0.23 30.65 -38.28
N ARG A 11 -0.05 31.77 -37.61
CA ARG A 11 -0.30 33.07 -38.27
C ARG A 11 0.97 33.60 -38.94
N ASP A 12 2.08 33.61 -38.22
CA ASP A 12 3.34 34.17 -38.68
C ASP A 12 3.98 33.29 -39.79
N ALA A 13 3.63 32.00 -39.86
CA ALA A 13 4.04 31.07 -40.91
C ALA A 13 3.34 31.26 -42.28
N GLY A 14 2.34 32.16 -42.40
CA GLY A 14 1.77 32.53 -43.69
C GLY A 14 0.97 31.41 -44.41
N LEU A 15 0.11 30.70 -43.68
CA LEU A 15 -0.70 29.59 -44.21
C LEU A 15 -1.42 29.92 -45.53
N THR A 16 -1.18 29.09 -46.55
CA THR A 16 -1.89 29.13 -47.84
C THR A 16 -3.39 28.85 -47.67
N LEU A 17 -4.22 29.30 -48.61
CA LEU A 17 -5.67 29.07 -48.60
C LEU A 17 -6.03 27.59 -48.34
N ARG A 18 -5.42 26.65 -49.07
CA ARG A 18 -5.64 25.21 -48.87
C ARG A 18 -5.21 24.70 -47.49
N ALA A 19 -4.18 25.29 -46.89
CA ALA A 19 -3.75 24.94 -45.54
C ALA A 19 -4.72 25.49 -44.47
N ARG A 20 -5.37 26.64 -44.73
CA ARG A 20 -6.46 27.15 -43.90
C ARG A 20 -7.70 26.25 -43.99
N ASP A 21 -8.08 25.82 -45.19
CA ASP A 21 -9.21 24.93 -45.41
C ASP A 21 -9.01 23.57 -44.73
N ALA A 22 -7.80 23.00 -44.83
CA ALA A 22 -7.43 21.76 -44.14
C ALA A 22 -7.41 21.92 -42.61
N LEU A 23 -6.93 23.06 -42.09
CA LEU A 23 -6.94 23.37 -40.66
C LEU A 23 -8.39 23.51 -40.13
N ASN A 24 -9.27 24.16 -40.90
CA ASN A 24 -10.69 24.26 -40.56
C ASN A 24 -11.34 22.87 -40.46
N ALA A 25 -11.13 21.99 -41.45
CA ALA A 25 -11.70 20.63 -41.43
C ALA A 25 -11.21 19.79 -40.24
N VAL A 26 -9.94 19.91 -39.85
CA VAL A 26 -9.40 19.23 -38.64
C VAL A 26 -10.01 19.81 -37.36
N LEU A 27 -10.18 21.14 -37.28
CA LEU A 27 -10.77 21.79 -36.11
C LEU A 27 -12.26 21.51 -35.98
N ASP A 28 -13.02 21.46 -37.08
CA ASP A 28 -14.43 21.08 -37.10
C ASP A 28 -14.62 19.66 -36.55
N GLN A 29 -13.76 18.70 -36.90
CA GLN A 29 -13.79 17.35 -36.32
C GLN A 29 -13.48 17.35 -34.81
N VAL A 30 -12.52 18.18 -34.36
CA VAL A 30 -12.23 18.36 -32.93
C VAL A 30 -13.41 18.99 -32.19
N PHE A 31 -14.18 19.89 -32.83
CA PHE A 31 -15.41 20.43 -32.25
C PHE A 31 -16.55 19.41 -32.20
N GLU A 32 -16.72 18.55 -33.22
CA GLU A 32 -17.68 17.43 -33.14
C GLU A 32 -17.35 16.49 -31.97
N ASP A 33 -16.08 16.16 -31.77
CA ASP A 33 -15.64 15.28 -30.68
C ASP A 33 -15.71 15.96 -29.30
N LEU A 34 -15.62 17.29 -29.23
CA LEU A 34 -15.91 18.08 -28.02
C LEU A 34 -17.42 18.13 -27.72
N ASP A 35 -18.26 18.33 -28.73
CA ASP A 35 -19.73 18.37 -28.60
C ASP A 35 -20.29 16.99 -28.20
N ARG A 36 -19.64 15.89 -28.60
CA ARG A 36 -19.94 14.51 -28.14
C ARG A 36 -19.60 14.24 -26.67
N ASN A 37 -18.87 15.14 -26.00
CA ASN A 37 -18.27 14.90 -24.67
C ASN A 37 -18.64 16.00 -23.63
N GLU A 38 -19.74 16.73 -23.86
CA GLU A 38 -20.35 17.71 -22.95
C GLU A 38 -19.39 18.78 -22.36
N VAL A 39 -18.53 19.38 -23.20
CA VAL A 39 -17.62 20.44 -22.74
C VAL A 39 -18.32 21.80 -22.59
N GLN A 40 -17.98 22.55 -21.53
CA GLN A 40 -18.62 23.83 -21.21
C GLN A 40 -18.51 24.88 -22.33
N TRP A 41 -19.66 25.49 -22.63
CA TRP A 41 -19.92 26.52 -23.66
C TRP A 41 -18.95 27.72 -23.64
N SER A 42 -18.30 27.99 -22.50
CA SER A 42 -17.29 29.03 -22.34
C SER A 42 -16.01 28.79 -23.15
N GLN A 43 -15.60 27.53 -23.35
CA GLN A 43 -14.43 27.22 -24.17
C GLN A 43 -14.72 27.48 -25.66
N ARG A 44 -15.94 27.12 -26.12
CA ARG A 44 -16.41 27.33 -27.50
C ARG A 44 -16.31 28.79 -27.95
N LEU A 45 -16.69 29.75 -27.11
CA LEU A 45 -16.54 31.18 -27.45
C LEU A 45 -15.07 31.60 -27.56
N ARG A 46 -14.19 31.11 -26.68
CA ARG A 46 -12.76 31.49 -26.69
C ARG A 46 -12.07 31.04 -27.97
N TYR A 47 -12.30 29.80 -28.41
CA TYR A 47 -11.77 29.33 -29.70
C TYR A 47 -12.37 30.12 -30.88
N ARG A 48 -13.68 30.40 -30.88
CA ARG A 48 -14.33 31.15 -31.96
C ARG A 48 -13.84 32.60 -32.08
N ALA A 49 -13.52 33.24 -30.95
CA ALA A 49 -12.91 34.57 -30.93
C ALA A 49 -11.47 34.56 -31.48
N LEU A 50 -10.67 33.53 -31.14
CA LEU A 50 -9.32 33.34 -31.69
C LEU A 50 -9.33 33.10 -33.21
N MET A 51 -10.28 32.31 -33.72
CA MET A 51 -10.45 32.13 -35.17
C MET A 51 -10.72 33.48 -35.87
N HIS A 52 -11.56 34.32 -35.27
CA HIS A 52 -11.90 35.63 -35.84
C HIS A 52 -10.69 36.58 -35.99
N THR A 53 -9.65 36.44 -35.16
CA THR A 53 -8.40 37.22 -35.24
C THR A 53 -7.33 36.62 -36.15
N LEU A 54 -7.52 35.40 -36.68
CA LEU A 54 -6.67 34.79 -37.71
C LEU A 54 -7.17 35.04 -39.14
N PHE A 55 -8.47 35.29 -39.29
CA PHE A 55 -9.13 35.46 -40.59
C PHE A 55 -9.53 36.91 -40.92
N SER A 56 -9.33 37.87 -40.01
CA SER A 56 -9.46 39.30 -40.34
C SER A 56 -8.29 39.76 -41.21
N GLU A 57 -8.56 40.30 -42.40
CA GLU A 57 -7.54 40.62 -43.42
C GLU A 57 -6.67 41.86 -43.15
N GLU A 58 -6.81 42.51 -41.99
CA GLU A 58 -6.02 43.71 -41.65
C GLU A 58 -4.56 43.35 -41.28
N ARG A 59 -3.67 43.41 -42.28
CA ARG A 59 -2.24 43.61 -42.03
C ARG A 59 -1.96 45.08 -41.68
N PRO A 60 -1.04 45.37 -40.74
CA PRO A 60 -0.56 46.73 -40.53
C PRO A 60 0.06 47.30 -41.81
N ASN A 61 -0.35 48.52 -42.13
CA ASN A 61 -0.08 49.27 -43.35
C ASN A 61 1.43 49.48 -43.62
N GLU A 62 1.95 48.94 -44.73
CA GLU A 62 3.17 49.45 -45.39
C GLU A 62 2.84 49.85 -46.83
N GLY A 63 3.25 51.06 -47.22
CA GLY A 63 2.77 51.76 -48.42
C GLY A 63 3.26 51.22 -49.78
N PRO A 64 2.70 51.74 -50.89
CA PRO A 64 2.75 51.07 -52.18
C PRO A 64 4.04 51.28 -52.98
N LYS A 65 4.46 50.23 -53.70
CA LYS A 65 5.42 50.29 -54.83
C LYS A 65 4.89 49.55 -56.07
N VAL A 66 4.15 50.27 -56.94
CA VAL A 66 4.60 50.67 -58.30
C VAL A 66 5.77 49.82 -58.84
N LEU A 67 5.76 49.13 -60.01
CA LEU A 67 4.91 48.98 -61.23
C LEU A 67 5.43 47.70 -61.98
N PRO A 68 4.97 47.26 -63.20
CA PRO A 68 3.75 47.49 -63.99
C PRO A 68 3.06 46.20 -64.53
N GLU A 69 1.99 46.34 -65.32
CA GLU A 69 1.40 45.26 -66.14
C GLU A 69 2.29 44.83 -67.33
N VAL A 70 2.22 43.55 -67.72
CA VAL A 70 2.47 43.12 -69.11
C VAL A 70 1.39 42.12 -69.55
N ARG A 71 0.78 42.39 -70.71
CA ARG A 71 -0.28 41.57 -71.33
C ARG A 71 0.26 40.24 -71.86
N ALA A 72 -0.56 39.20 -71.80
CA ALA A 72 -0.46 38.04 -72.69
C ALA A 72 -1.83 37.73 -73.31
N ALA A 73 -1.94 37.86 -74.63
CA ALA A 73 -3.11 37.41 -75.38
C ALA A 73 -3.00 35.90 -75.64
N ALA A 74 -4.09 35.17 -75.45
CA ALA A 74 -4.13 33.73 -75.70
C ALA A 74 -4.44 33.41 -77.17
N LYS A 75 -3.75 32.40 -77.73
CA LYS A 75 -4.36 31.33 -78.54
C LYS A 75 -3.41 30.11 -78.64
N PRO A 76 -3.95 28.89 -78.88
CA PRO A 76 -3.23 27.64 -78.63
C PRO A 76 -2.71 26.95 -79.91
N ALA A 77 -1.81 25.99 -79.71
CA ALA A 77 -1.68 24.78 -80.53
C ALA A 77 -1.11 23.64 -79.65
N ASP A 78 -1.40 22.40 -80.04
CA ASP A 78 -1.07 21.17 -79.31
C ASP A 78 0.44 20.92 -79.17
N GLU A 79 0.85 20.17 -78.14
CA GLU A 79 1.60 18.92 -78.39
C GLU A 79 1.60 17.95 -77.19
N CYS A 80 1.78 16.67 -77.52
CA CYS A 80 1.66 15.52 -76.63
C CYS A 80 2.78 15.47 -75.56
N PHE A 81 2.43 15.28 -74.28
CA PHE A 81 3.42 14.87 -73.27
C PHE A 81 2.94 13.77 -72.30
N VAL A 82 3.90 12.90 -71.99
CA VAL A 82 3.77 11.57 -71.37
C VAL A 82 3.14 11.59 -69.99
N SER A 83 2.24 10.62 -69.75
CA SER A 83 1.67 10.30 -68.43
C SER A 83 2.73 10.15 -67.34
N THR A 84 2.77 11.12 -66.41
CA THR A 84 3.43 10.96 -65.11
C THR A 84 2.50 11.46 -64.01
N THR A 85 1.62 10.59 -63.52
CA THR A 85 0.81 10.83 -62.32
C THR A 85 0.96 9.69 -61.32
N ILE A 86 0.73 10.01 -60.05
CA ILE A 86 0.68 9.08 -58.91
C ILE A 86 2.06 8.56 -58.40
N SER A 87 2.89 9.49 -57.92
CA SER A 87 3.82 9.23 -56.78
C SER A 87 3.74 10.31 -55.68
N THR A 88 2.86 11.29 -55.83
CA THR A 88 2.65 12.37 -54.86
C THR A 88 1.60 12.05 -53.80
N ALA A 89 0.54 11.30 -54.12
CA ALA A 89 -0.55 11.01 -53.19
C ALA A 89 -0.07 10.28 -51.92
N SER A 90 0.71 9.21 -52.07
CA SER A 90 1.22 8.43 -50.91
C SER A 90 2.17 9.24 -50.02
N GLN A 91 3.07 10.03 -50.62
CA GLN A 91 4.00 10.88 -49.87
C GLN A 91 3.26 12.00 -49.12
N VAL A 92 2.25 12.61 -49.73
CA VAL A 92 1.38 13.61 -49.08
C VAL A 92 0.57 12.99 -47.95
N THR A 93 0.00 11.78 -48.09
CA THR A 93 -0.71 11.12 -46.97
C THR A 93 0.20 10.67 -45.82
N GLN A 94 1.45 10.28 -46.11
CA GLN A 94 2.42 9.95 -45.06
C GLN A 94 2.83 11.21 -44.27
N THR A 95 3.16 12.30 -44.98
CA THR A 95 3.55 13.56 -44.34
C THR A 95 2.42 14.24 -43.57
N THR A 96 1.17 14.18 -44.04
CA THR A 96 0.04 14.72 -43.26
C THR A 96 -0.26 13.90 -42.00
N THR A 97 -0.09 12.58 -42.05
CA THR A 97 -0.25 11.70 -40.87
C THR A 97 0.83 11.98 -39.82
N ASP A 98 2.09 12.17 -40.25
CA ASP A 98 3.22 12.51 -39.39
C ASP A 98 3.04 13.87 -38.70
N VAL A 99 2.61 14.89 -39.45
CA VAL A 99 2.27 16.22 -38.90
C VAL A 99 1.09 16.15 -37.92
N ALA A 100 0.05 15.37 -38.21
CA ALA A 100 -1.09 15.21 -37.30
C ALA A 100 -0.66 14.54 -35.98
N GLN A 101 0.17 13.50 -36.04
CA GLN A 101 0.72 12.84 -34.86
C GLN A 101 1.63 13.80 -34.06
N ALA A 102 2.50 14.55 -34.73
CA ALA A 102 3.36 15.56 -34.10
C ALA A 102 2.55 16.66 -33.39
N VAL A 103 1.42 17.10 -33.94
CA VAL A 103 0.50 18.05 -33.28
C VAL A 103 -0.17 17.42 -32.06
N VAL A 104 -0.65 16.18 -32.15
CA VAL A 104 -1.23 15.44 -31.01
C VAL A 104 -0.22 15.28 -29.88
N ASP A 105 1.03 14.91 -30.20
CA ASP A 105 2.09 14.77 -29.20
C ASP A 105 2.56 16.11 -28.64
N ALA A 106 2.60 17.18 -29.44
CA ALA A 106 2.85 18.54 -28.95
C ALA A 106 1.75 19.02 -27.99
N MET A 107 0.47 18.76 -28.30
CA MET A 107 -0.66 19.06 -27.42
C MET A 107 -0.61 18.22 -26.14
N ARG A 108 -0.36 16.91 -26.23
CA ARG A 108 -0.14 16.03 -25.08
C ARG A 108 0.98 16.56 -24.19
N ASN A 109 2.14 16.87 -24.76
CA ASN A 109 3.31 17.41 -24.05
C ASN A 109 3.04 18.81 -23.44
N ALA A 110 2.19 19.62 -24.08
CA ALA A 110 1.73 20.90 -23.59
C ALA A 110 0.79 20.80 -22.37
N SER A 111 0.07 19.69 -22.21
CA SER A 111 -0.81 19.39 -21.07
C SER A 111 -0.11 18.71 -19.89
N ILE A 112 1.14 18.25 -20.05
CA ILE A 112 1.90 17.60 -18.96
C ILE A 112 2.17 18.61 -17.83
N HIS A 113 1.68 18.31 -16.63
CA HIS A 113 1.91 19.12 -15.43
C HIS A 113 3.43 19.28 -15.14
N PRO A 114 3.95 20.45 -14.73
CA PRO A 114 5.40 20.66 -14.58
C PRO A 114 6.09 19.67 -13.62
N GLU A 115 5.44 19.31 -12.50
CA GLU A 115 5.93 18.28 -11.58
C GLU A 115 6.00 16.88 -12.21
N ALA A 116 5.22 16.62 -13.26
CA ALA A 116 5.21 15.33 -13.93
C ALA A 116 6.50 15.06 -14.72
N ARG A 117 7.10 16.14 -15.25
CA ARG A 117 8.38 16.11 -15.98
C ARG A 117 9.59 15.82 -15.08
N LYS A 118 9.42 15.86 -13.76
CA LYS A 118 10.47 15.47 -12.81
C LYS A 118 10.48 13.96 -12.62
N ASN A 119 11.68 13.44 -12.42
CA ASN A 119 11.93 12.04 -12.09
C ASN A 119 11.14 11.54 -10.88
N LEU A 120 10.84 10.24 -10.85
CA LEU A 120 10.10 9.60 -9.76
C LEU A 120 10.76 9.82 -8.40
N THR A 121 12.09 9.75 -8.32
CA THR A 121 12.85 9.98 -7.08
C THR A 121 12.55 11.33 -6.43
N ALA A 122 12.32 12.40 -7.22
CA ALA A 122 12.03 13.74 -6.71
C ALA A 122 10.73 13.80 -5.87
N HIS A 123 9.80 12.86 -6.10
CA HIS A 123 8.49 12.82 -5.43
C HIS A 123 8.46 11.94 -4.17
N ILE A 124 9.49 11.11 -3.96
CA ILE A 124 9.51 10.11 -2.87
C ILE A 124 9.44 10.77 -1.49
N GLU A 125 10.24 11.81 -1.22
CA GLU A 125 10.26 12.44 0.10
C GLU A 125 8.96 13.23 0.40
N GLY A 126 8.33 13.80 -0.64
CA GLY A 126 7.00 14.41 -0.52
C GLY A 126 5.92 13.39 -0.14
N TYR A 127 5.95 12.21 -0.74
CA TYR A 127 5.05 11.11 -0.37
C TYR A 127 5.33 10.57 1.03
N ILE A 128 6.60 10.32 1.36
CA ILE A 128 7.03 9.88 2.71
C ILE A 128 6.55 10.88 3.77
N SER A 129 6.69 12.19 3.52
CA SER A 129 6.20 13.25 4.40
C SER A 129 4.68 13.25 4.53
N SER A 130 3.93 12.95 3.44
CA SER A 130 2.48 12.73 3.51
C SER A 130 2.08 11.50 4.36
N LEU A 131 2.90 10.44 4.35
CA LEU A 131 2.68 9.28 5.23
C LEU A 131 2.98 9.61 6.70
N ARG A 132 4.01 10.42 6.98
CA ARG A 132 4.32 10.94 8.33
C ARG A 132 3.18 11.81 8.87
N SER A 133 2.67 12.76 8.09
CA SER A 133 1.56 13.63 8.52
C SER A 133 0.25 12.86 8.76
N LYS A 134 0.01 11.79 7.98
CA LYS A 134 -1.06 10.80 8.20
C LYS A 134 -0.80 9.83 9.37
N ARG A 135 0.20 10.11 10.23
CA ARG A 135 0.59 9.33 11.42
C ARG A 135 0.77 7.83 11.15
N ARG A 136 1.27 7.45 9.97
CA ARG A 136 1.58 6.05 9.66
C ARG A 136 2.82 5.59 10.44
N GLY A 137 2.84 4.33 10.88
CA GLY A 137 3.93 3.81 11.72
C GLY A 137 5.30 3.87 11.03
N ALA A 138 6.34 4.28 11.77
CA ALA A 138 7.68 4.54 11.23
C ALA A 138 8.27 3.35 10.44
N LYS A 139 8.03 2.11 10.91
CA LYS A 139 8.44 0.88 10.20
C LYS A 139 7.80 0.75 8.82
N TYR A 140 6.50 1.04 8.70
CA TYR A 140 5.78 1.01 7.42
C TYR A 140 6.33 2.07 6.46
N ILE A 141 6.59 3.29 6.94
CA ILE A 141 7.16 4.37 6.13
C ILE A 141 8.55 3.98 5.59
N ALA A 142 9.42 3.43 6.44
CA ALA A 142 10.74 2.95 6.02
C ALA A 142 10.68 1.77 5.04
N GLU A 143 9.71 0.87 5.22
CA GLU A 143 9.46 -0.25 4.31
C GLU A 143 9.00 0.25 2.93
N VAL A 144 7.99 1.14 2.88
CA VAL A 144 7.50 1.77 1.63
C VAL A 144 8.63 2.50 0.90
N GLY A 145 9.39 3.36 1.58
CA GLY A 145 10.50 4.07 0.94
C GLY A 145 11.59 3.13 0.39
N THR A 146 11.77 1.96 1.01
CA THR A 146 12.68 0.93 0.50
C THR A 146 12.11 0.25 -0.76
N LYS A 147 10.82 -0.07 -0.78
CA LYS A 147 10.18 -0.69 -1.96
C LYS A 147 10.06 0.26 -3.16
N LEU A 148 9.91 1.56 -2.92
CA LEU A 148 9.99 2.57 -3.98
C LEU A 148 11.41 2.67 -4.58
N ARG A 149 12.46 2.61 -3.76
CA ARG A 149 13.85 2.55 -4.29
C ARG A 149 14.10 1.29 -5.11
N VAL A 150 13.63 0.13 -4.66
CA VAL A 150 13.75 -1.13 -5.41
C VAL A 150 13.06 -1.05 -6.78
N PHE A 151 11.90 -0.40 -6.87
CA PHE A 151 11.24 -0.11 -8.15
C PHE A 151 12.10 0.74 -9.08
N VAL A 152 12.63 1.87 -8.57
CA VAL A 152 13.54 2.75 -9.34
C VAL A 152 14.77 2.00 -9.82
N THR A 153 15.38 1.15 -9.00
CA THR A 153 16.54 0.32 -9.39
C THR A 153 16.19 -0.72 -10.48
N ALA A 154 14.95 -1.22 -10.53
CA ALA A 154 14.52 -2.26 -11.46
C ALA A 154 14.03 -1.72 -12.83
N MET A 155 13.38 -0.55 -12.82
CA MET A 155 12.70 0.07 -13.97
C MET A 155 13.38 1.37 -14.47
N GLY A 156 14.39 1.86 -13.76
CA GLY A 156 15.02 3.16 -14.01
C GLY A 156 14.29 4.32 -13.30
N ASP A 157 14.98 5.46 -13.20
CA ASP A 157 14.41 6.71 -12.69
C ASP A 157 14.00 7.61 -13.86
N LYS A 158 12.76 7.44 -14.33
CA LYS A 158 12.15 8.21 -15.43
C LYS A 158 11.32 9.37 -14.86
N PRO A 159 10.99 10.40 -15.65
CA PRO A 159 9.89 11.32 -15.36
C PRO A 159 8.59 10.57 -15.01
N ILE A 160 7.79 11.08 -14.08
CA ILE A 160 6.58 10.35 -13.64
C ILE A 160 5.48 10.25 -14.71
N PHE A 161 5.55 11.04 -15.79
CA PHE A 161 4.65 10.90 -16.94
C PHE A 161 5.02 9.75 -17.89
N ASP A 162 6.28 9.29 -17.86
CA ASP A 162 6.79 8.23 -18.75
C ASP A 162 6.48 6.81 -18.25
N TYR A 163 6.02 6.65 -17.00
CA TYR A 163 5.60 5.34 -16.50
C TYR A 163 4.21 5.01 -17.02
N SER A 164 4.14 3.94 -17.80
CA SER A 164 2.90 3.34 -18.28
C SER A 164 2.38 2.28 -17.30
N LYS A 165 1.19 1.72 -17.57
CA LYS A 165 0.73 0.50 -16.91
C LYS A 165 1.64 -0.70 -17.22
N GLN A 166 2.26 -0.73 -18.40
CA GLN A 166 3.16 -1.82 -18.80
C GLN A 166 4.41 -1.86 -17.91
N ASP A 167 5.01 -0.71 -17.57
CA ASP A 167 6.15 -0.65 -16.64
C ASP A 167 5.84 -1.28 -15.27
N ILE A 168 4.57 -1.23 -14.83
CA ILE A 168 4.15 -1.84 -13.56
C ILE A 168 3.89 -3.34 -13.70
N LEU A 169 3.45 -3.81 -14.88
CA LEU A 169 3.33 -5.23 -15.20
C LEU A 169 4.72 -5.88 -15.34
N ASP A 170 5.63 -5.26 -16.09
CA ASP A 170 7.02 -5.69 -16.22
C ASP A 170 7.72 -5.78 -14.84
N TYR A 171 7.47 -4.78 -13.97
CA TYR A 171 7.98 -4.82 -12.60
C TYR A 171 7.34 -5.93 -11.75
N ARG A 172 6.03 -6.17 -11.88
CA ARG A 172 5.37 -7.31 -11.23
C ARG A 172 6.07 -8.60 -11.63
N ASP A 173 6.29 -8.85 -12.92
CA ASP A 173 6.88 -10.11 -13.41
C ASP A 173 8.29 -10.35 -12.88
N LEU A 174 9.07 -9.28 -12.73
CA LEU A 174 10.37 -9.34 -12.06
C LEU A 174 10.24 -9.65 -10.57
N VAL A 175 9.26 -9.06 -9.87
CA VAL A 175 9.07 -9.28 -8.43
C VAL A 175 8.46 -10.66 -8.14
N ASP A 176 7.58 -11.18 -9.01
CA ASP A 176 7.00 -12.52 -8.93
C ASP A 176 8.06 -13.62 -9.12
N GLN A 177 9.14 -13.34 -9.85
CA GLN A 177 10.30 -14.23 -9.98
C GLN A 177 11.38 -14.02 -8.90
N MET A 178 11.25 -13.00 -8.04
CA MET A 178 12.31 -12.62 -7.10
C MET A 178 12.52 -13.70 -6.01
N PRO A 179 13.75 -14.27 -5.86
CA PRO A 179 14.03 -15.33 -4.89
C PRO A 179 13.82 -14.91 -3.44
N ILE A 180 13.37 -15.85 -2.60
CA ILE A 180 13.21 -15.62 -1.16
C ILE A 180 14.56 -15.32 -0.47
N ASP A 181 14.58 -14.34 0.44
CA ASP A 181 15.75 -13.95 1.23
C ASP A 181 17.01 -13.63 0.36
N ALA A 182 16.84 -13.10 -0.86
CA ALA A 182 17.92 -12.85 -1.84
C ALA A 182 19.17 -12.16 -1.24
N ILE A 183 19.02 -11.07 -0.49
CA ILE A 183 20.15 -10.37 0.18
C ILE A 183 20.98 -11.31 1.08
N LYS A 184 20.31 -12.27 1.74
CA LYS A 184 20.95 -13.19 2.68
C LYS A 184 21.65 -14.35 1.97
N HIS A 185 21.04 -14.89 0.90
CA HIS A 185 21.52 -16.09 0.21
C HIS A 185 22.36 -15.82 -1.05
N LEU A 186 22.09 -14.72 -1.75
CA LEU A 186 22.70 -14.32 -3.03
C LEU A 186 23.55 -13.04 -2.92
N LYS A 187 23.47 -12.33 -1.78
CA LYS A 187 24.25 -11.12 -1.47
C LYS A 187 23.99 -9.90 -2.37
N THR A 188 22.86 -9.89 -3.08
CA THR A 188 22.41 -8.78 -3.90
C THR A 188 21.01 -8.30 -3.49
N ASP A 189 20.75 -7.01 -3.67
CA ASP A 189 19.45 -6.36 -3.53
C ASP A 189 18.81 -6.00 -4.90
N ASN A 190 19.57 -6.14 -5.99
CA ASN A 190 19.06 -5.96 -7.35
C ASN A 190 18.27 -7.21 -7.79
N ILE A 191 16.99 -7.02 -8.14
CA ILE A 191 16.07 -8.11 -8.51
C ILE A 191 16.59 -8.91 -9.71
N ARG A 192 17.06 -8.24 -10.78
CA ARG A 192 17.52 -8.91 -12.01
C ARG A 192 18.76 -9.77 -11.74
N MET A 193 19.71 -9.25 -10.96
CA MET A 193 20.89 -10.01 -10.52
C MET A 193 20.50 -11.19 -9.63
N ALA A 194 19.56 -11.00 -8.69
CA ALA A 194 19.08 -12.06 -7.81
C ALA A 194 18.46 -13.21 -8.61
N ILE A 195 17.65 -12.89 -9.62
CA ILE A 195 17.01 -13.87 -10.50
C ILE A 195 18.07 -14.66 -11.30
N ALA A 196 19.01 -13.98 -11.95
CA ALA A 196 20.09 -14.62 -12.70
C ALA A 196 20.95 -15.55 -11.81
N GLN A 197 21.44 -15.04 -10.68
CA GLN A 197 22.22 -15.81 -9.71
C GLN A 197 21.44 -16.97 -9.09
N ASN A 198 20.10 -16.94 -9.10
CA ASN A 198 19.27 -18.03 -8.60
C ASN A 198 19.08 -19.15 -9.63
N MET A 199 19.03 -18.81 -10.92
CA MET A 199 19.01 -19.78 -12.02
C MET A 199 20.32 -20.57 -12.13
N GLU A 200 21.46 -19.95 -11.83
CA GLU A 200 22.78 -20.59 -11.82
C GLU A 200 23.00 -21.60 -10.67
N ARG A 201 22.05 -21.72 -9.75
CA ARG A 201 22.19 -22.61 -8.58
C ARG A 201 21.84 -24.06 -8.94
N PRO A 202 22.59 -25.05 -8.43
CA PRO A 202 22.20 -26.47 -8.50
C PRO A 202 20.82 -26.76 -7.89
N VAL A 203 20.42 -25.95 -6.89
CA VAL A 203 19.06 -25.93 -6.33
C VAL A 203 18.62 -24.46 -6.23
N PRO A 204 17.75 -24.01 -7.15
CA PRO A 204 17.13 -22.68 -7.08
C PRO A 204 16.35 -22.49 -5.77
N LEU A 205 16.37 -21.27 -5.25
CA LEU A 205 15.48 -20.87 -4.16
C LEU A 205 14.08 -20.58 -4.73
N PRO A 206 13.00 -20.89 -4.00
CA PRO A 206 11.65 -20.51 -4.42
C PRO A 206 11.48 -18.98 -4.43
N PRO A 207 10.55 -18.45 -5.23
CA PRO A 207 10.22 -17.03 -5.24
C PRO A 207 9.58 -16.59 -3.90
N ILE A 208 9.43 -15.29 -3.70
CA ILE A 208 8.58 -14.76 -2.62
C ILE A 208 7.10 -15.02 -2.88
N SER A 209 6.29 -15.20 -1.82
CA SER A 209 4.85 -15.48 -1.97
C SER A 209 4.07 -14.34 -2.62
N ALA A 210 3.01 -14.68 -3.35
CA ALA A 210 2.10 -13.74 -4.00
C ALA A 210 1.53 -12.69 -3.02
N THR A 211 1.28 -13.09 -1.76
CA THR A 211 0.88 -12.17 -0.69
C THR A 211 1.99 -11.18 -0.36
N THR A 212 3.25 -11.61 -0.33
CA THR A 212 4.41 -10.72 -0.14
C THR A 212 4.54 -9.73 -1.29
N VAL A 213 4.43 -10.19 -2.55
CA VAL A 213 4.45 -9.33 -3.74
C VAL A 213 3.34 -8.27 -3.63
N ASN A 214 2.10 -8.70 -3.44
CA ASN A 214 0.95 -7.82 -3.36
C ASN A 214 1.01 -6.85 -2.17
N ALA A 215 1.28 -7.34 -0.95
CA ALA A 215 1.18 -6.55 0.28
C ALA A 215 2.38 -5.64 0.52
N LYS A 216 3.56 -5.94 -0.05
CA LYS A 216 4.80 -5.18 0.19
C LYS A 216 5.24 -4.38 -1.02
N TYR A 217 5.26 -4.97 -2.21
CA TYR A 217 5.81 -4.33 -3.40
C TYR A 217 4.71 -3.53 -4.12
N LEU A 218 3.68 -4.21 -4.62
CA LEU A 218 2.63 -3.57 -5.42
C LEU A 218 1.77 -2.59 -4.59
N THR A 219 1.51 -2.88 -3.31
CA THR A 219 0.79 -1.93 -2.42
C THR A 219 1.57 -0.63 -2.17
N ALA A 220 2.91 -0.68 -2.12
CA ALA A 220 3.72 0.53 -1.99
C ALA A 220 3.61 1.42 -3.25
N LEU A 221 3.66 0.80 -4.45
CA LEU A 221 3.48 1.49 -5.73
C LEU A 221 2.07 2.06 -5.89
N ARG A 222 1.02 1.25 -5.66
CA ARG A 222 -0.38 1.71 -5.70
C ARG A 222 -0.61 2.91 -4.79
N GLY A 223 -0.05 2.90 -3.57
CA GLY A 223 -0.15 4.04 -2.65
C GLY A 223 0.58 5.30 -3.13
N PHE A 224 1.73 5.14 -3.79
CA PHE A 224 2.55 6.24 -4.30
C PHE A 224 1.98 6.85 -5.58
N PHE A 225 1.65 6.05 -6.59
CA PHE A 225 1.04 6.54 -7.83
C PHE A 225 -0.37 7.09 -7.59
N ALA A 226 -1.15 6.53 -6.64
CA ALA A 226 -2.38 7.18 -6.19
C ALA A 226 -2.11 8.55 -5.53
N TYR A 227 -1.01 8.74 -4.79
CA TYR A 227 -0.66 10.05 -4.25
C TYR A 227 -0.30 11.08 -5.34
N LEU A 228 0.38 10.65 -6.41
CA LEU A 228 0.66 11.50 -7.57
C LEU A 228 -0.62 11.89 -8.33
N ALA A 229 -1.51 10.92 -8.58
CA ALA A 229 -2.79 11.16 -9.26
C ALA A 229 -3.71 12.08 -8.44
N ASN A 230 -3.83 11.88 -7.12
CA ASN A 230 -4.61 12.75 -6.22
C ASN A 230 -4.05 14.19 -6.11
N ARG A 231 -2.84 14.46 -6.63
CA ARG A 231 -2.27 15.81 -6.73
C ARG A 231 -2.41 16.43 -8.12
N GLY A 232 -3.02 15.72 -9.08
CA GLY A 232 -3.11 16.16 -10.47
C GLY A 232 -1.78 16.10 -11.23
N PHE A 233 -0.75 15.44 -10.68
CA PHE A 233 0.55 15.34 -11.36
C PHE A 233 0.53 14.32 -12.50
N ILE A 234 -0.34 13.31 -12.41
CA ILE A 234 -0.63 12.32 -13.46
C ILE A 234 -2.15 12.14 -13.54
N ALA A 235 -2.67 11.78 -14.72
CA ALA A 235 -4.12 11.68 -14.93
C ALA A 235 -4.78 10.52 -14.15
N HIS A 236 -4.08 9.39 -13.99
CA HIS A 236 -4.59 8.20 -13.31
C HIS A 236 -3.47 7.41 -12.62
N ASN A 237 -3.84 6.49 -11.73
CA ASN A 237 -2.89 5.62 -11.03
C ASN A 237 -2.51 4.43 -11.93
N VAL A 238 -1.34 4.49 -12.58
CA VAL A 238 -0.85 3.44 -13.49
C VAL A 238 -0.62 2.07 -12.82
N ALA A 239 -0.46 2.04 -11.49
CA ALA A 239 -0.32 0.81 -10.73
C ALA A 239 -1.65 0.19 -10.28
N ASP A 240 -2.80 0.82 -10.59
CA ASP A 240 -4.09 0.33 -10.13
C ASP A 240 -4.52 -0.98 -10.80
N GLY A 241 -5.22 -1.82 -10.04
CA GLY A 241 -5.63 -3.16 -10.46
C GLY A 241 -4.50 -4.20 -10.61
N VAL A 242 -3.23 -3.80 -10.73
CA VAL A 242 -2.10 -4.75 -10.91
C VAL A 242 -1.93 -5.63 -9.66
N GLN A 243 -1.86 -6.94 -9.86
CA GLN A 243 -1.64 -7.97 -8.83
C GLN A 243 -0.61 -9.00 -9.32
N SER A 244 0.00 -9.74 -8.39
CA SER A 244 0.84 -10.91 -8.68
C SER A 244 0.08 -11.94 -9.53
N GLU A 245 0.76 -12.49 -10.54
CA GLU A 245 0.22 -13.53 -11.46
C GLU A 245 0.73 -14.95 -11.12
N GLN A 246 1.46 -15.11 -10.01
CA GLN A 246 1.85 -16.43 -9.51
C GLN A 246 0.63 -17.36 -9.35
N GLU A 247 0.68 -18.53 -9.99
CA GLU A 247 -0.30 -19.59 -9.78
C GLU A 247 -0.34 -19.99 -8.30
N ARG A 248 -1.52 -19.95 -7.69
CA ARG A 248 -1.69 -20.38 -6.30
C ARG A 248 -1.74 -21.90 -6.25
N ASN A 249 -0.58 -22.54 -6.18
CA ASN A 249 -0.51 -23.99 -6.06
C ASN A 249 -1.23 -24.48 -4.80
N GLY A 250 -1.77 -25.71 -4.86
CA GLY A 250 -2.37 -26.37 -3.70
C GLY A 250 -1.39 -26.55 -2.52
N GLU A 251 -0.09 -26.57 -2.81
CA GLU A 251 0.96 -26.58 -1.78
C GLU A 251 1.29 -25.18 -1.24
N ASP A 252 1.17 -24.12 -2.06
CA ASP A 252 1.14 -22.73 -1.54
C ASP A 252 -0.11 -22.47 -0.69
N MET A 253 -1.15 -23.31 -0.76
CA MET A 253 -2.30 -23.26 0.18
C MET A 253 -2.00 -23.94 1.53
N LEU A 254 -0.91 -24.70 1.65
CA LEU A 254 -0.33 -25.20 2.92
C LEU A 254 0.57 -24.14 3.58
N ASP A 255 0.47 -22.88 3.15
CA ASP A 255 1.45 -21.84 3.43
C ASP A 255 1.82 -21.68 4.91
N VAL A 256 3.06 -21.21 5.08
CA VAL A 256 3.56 -20.45 6.22
C VAL A 256 2.62 -19.29 6.60
N GLU A 257 1.75 -18.82 5.71
CA GLU A 257 0.70 -17.82 5.95
C GLU A 257 -0.51 -18.35 6.77
N LYS A 258 -0.87 -19.63 6.68
CA LYS A 258 -1.87 -20.26 7.58
C LYS A 258 -1.20 -20.85 8.82
N ARG A 259 -0.85 -19.97 9.76
CA ARG A 259 -0.29 -20.34 11.07
C ARG A 259 -1.23 -21.30 11.81
N LEU A 260 -0.74 -22.52 12.03
CA LEU A 260 -1.47 -23.53 12.81
C LEU A 260 -1.34 -23.26 14.31
N PRO A 261 -2.33 -23.63 15.14
CA PRO A 261 -2.21 -23.69 16.59
C PRO A 261 -1.17 -24.75 17.03
N PHE A 262 -0.77 -24.73 18.30
CA PHE A 262 0.02 -25.85 18.86
C PHE A 262 -0.88 -27.07 19.04
N SER A 263 -0.37 -28.26 18.68
CA SER A 263 -0.97 -29.51 19.14
C SER A 263 -0.72 -29.70 20.65
N PRO A 264 -1.56 -30.47 21.37
CA PRO A 264 -1.37 -30.71 22.81
C PRO A 264 0.01 -31.26 23.17
N ARG A 265 0.62 -32.06 22.28
CA ARG A 265 2.01 -32.50 22.42
C ARG A 265 2.99 -31.32 22.39
N ILE A 266 2.94 -30.48 21.35
CA ILE A 266 3.90 -29.38 21.17
C ILE A 266 3.77 -28.37 22.32
N GLU A 267 2.54 -28.07 22.76
CA GLU A 267 2.30 -27.17 23.88
C GLU A 267 2.90 -27.72 25.19
N ARG A 268 2.63 -28.98 25.54
CA ARG A 268 3.20 -29.62 26.74
C ARG A 268 4.72 -29.68 26.69
N ASP A 269 5.29 -30.16 25.58
CA ASP A 269 6.74 -30.32 25.40
C ASP A 269 7.44 -28.94 25.50
N LEU A 270 6.78 -27.87 25.03
CA LEU A 270 7.20 -26.47 25.16
C LEU A 270 7.04 -25.90 26.58
N PHE A 271 5.93 -26.19 27.27
CA PHE A 271 5.72 -25.76 28.66
C PHE A 271 6.78 -26.38 29.58
N GLU A 272 7.17 -27.63 29.32
CA GLU A 272 8.20 -28.33 30.07
C GLU A 272 9.61 -27.83 29.74
N SER A 273 9.95 -27.60 28.46
CA SER A 273 11.26 -27.02 28.11
C SER A 273 11.45 -25.60 28.65
N THR A 274 10.35 -24.84 28.74
CA THR A 274 10.35 -23.48 29.31
C THR A 274 10.22 -23.43 30.84
N ARG A 275 9.80 -24.52 31.51
CA ARG A 275 9.76 -24.64 32.98
C ARG A 275 11.14 -24.39 33.62
N LYS A 276 12.22 -24.74 32.90
CA LYS A 276 13.62 -24.55 33.31
C LYS A 276 14.16 -23.12 33.09
N LYS A 277 13.37 -22.20 32.51
CA LYS A 277 13.73 -20.78 32.38
C LYS A 277 13.42 -20.06 33.69
N LYS A 278 14.07 -18.92 33.95
CA LYS A 278 13.79 -18.11 35.14
C LYS A 278 12.34 -17.61 35.12
N LYS A 279 11.62 -17.75 36.24
CA LYS A 279 10.24 -17.25 36.41
C LYS A 279 10.10 -15.73 36.32
N ASP A 280 11.19 -14.97 36.21
CA ASP A 280 11.16 -13.52 35.99
C ASP A 280 11.32 -13.12 34.49
N SER A 281 11.56 -14.10 33.61
CA SER A 281 11.77 -13.90 32.16
C SER A 281 10.52 -14.16 31.32
N ALA A 282 10.37 -13.41 30.23
CA ALA A 282 9.39 -13.70 29.19
C ALA A 282 9.59 -15.10 28.58
N ASP A 283 10.81 -15.65 28.59
CA ASP A 283 11.08 -17.02 28.10
C ASP A 283 10.35 -18.11 28.92
N TYR A 284 10.04 -17.87 30.20
CA TYR A 284 9.17 -18.75 31.02
C TYR A 284 7.69 -18.50 30.70
N TRP A 285 7.26 -17.24 30.74
CA TRP A 285 5.84 -16.88 30.74
C TRP A 285 5.17 -16.89 29.36
N TRP A 286 5.91 -16.73 28.26
CA TRP A 286 5.27 -16.52 26.96
C TRP A 286 4.36 -17.65 26.49
N PRO A 287 4.67 -18.95 26.61
CA PRO A 287 3.81 -19.98 26.03
C PRO A 287 2.55 -20.12 26.89
N ARG A 288 2.70 -20.02 28.21
CA ARG A 288 1.63 -20.00 29.22
C ARG A 288 0.65 -18.85 28.96
N ILE A 289 1.15 -17.63 28.78
CA ILE A 289 0.30 -16.46 28.53
C ILE A 289 -0.28 -16.49 27.10
N ASN A 290 0.50 -16.76 26.05
CA ASN A 290 -0.06 -16.77 24.68
C ASN A 290 -1.16 -17.83 24.50
N CYS A 291 -0.98 -19.04 25.05
CA CYS A 291 -1.95 -20.13 24.88
C CYS A 291 -3.19 -20.02 25.79
N ARG A 292 -3.14 -19.17 26.82
CA ARG A 292 -4.25 -18.95 27.77
C ARG A 292 -4.85 -17.53 27.76
N GLN A 293 -4.26 -16.57 27.05
CA GLN A 293 -4.70 -15.15 26.98
C GLN A 293 -4.67 -14.57 25.56
N GLY A 294 -4.19 -15.32 24.57
CA GLY A 294 -4.18 -14.91 23.17
C GLY A 294 -3.36 -13.67 22.85
N LEU A 295 -2.44 -13.22 23.71
CA LEU A 295 -1.70 -11.98 23.47
C LEU A 295 -0.84 -12.02 22.20
N ARG A 296 -0.74 -10.88 21.50
CA ARG A 296 0.33 -10.70 20.50
C ARG A 296 1.66 -10.59 21.25
N LEU A 297 2.77 -11.05 20.65
CA LEU A 297 4.07 -11.04 21.33
C LEU A 297 4.49 -9.64 21.82
N GLN A 298 4.18 -8.58 21.08
CA GLN A 298 4.45 -7.20 21.52
C GLN A 298 3.55 -6.73 22.67
N GLU A 299 2.29 -7.20 22.72
CA GLU A 299 1.40 -6.98 23.88
C GLU A 299 2.02 -7.63 25.12
N LEU A 300 2.50 -8.87 25.00
CA LEU A 300 3.19 -9.57 26.09
C LEU A 300 4.49 -8.89 26.53
N THR A 301 5.39 -8.53 25.61
CA THR A 301 6.70 -7.98 25.98
C THR A 301 6.64 -6.55 26.53
N GLN A 302 5.54 -5.82 26.32
CA GLN A 302 5.34 -4.47 26.87
C GLN A 302 4.54 -4.44 28.18
N LEU A 303 4.13 -5.60 28.73
CA LEU A 303 3.29 -5.67 29.92
C LEU A 303 3.92 -4.96 31.12
N CYS A 304 3.07 -4.22 31.84
CA CYS A 304 3.36 -3.60 33.13
C CYS A 304 2.49 -4.20 34.23
N VAL A 305 2.87 -3.98 35.49
CA VAL A 305 2.10 -4.35 36.68
C VAL A 305 0.71 -3.70 36.68
N SER A 306 0.60 -2.46 36.21
CA SER A 306 -0.65 -1.71 36.09
C SER A 306 -1.60 -2.22 35.00
N ASP A 307 -1.16 -3.15 34.15
CA ASP A 307 -2.02 -3.82 33.16
C ASP A 307 -2.88 -4.91 33.81
N PHE A 308 -2.70 -5.22 35.10
CA PHE A 308 -3.47 -6.24 35.83
C PHE A 308 -4.35 -5.60 36.90
N ARG A 309 -5.67 -5.64 36.68
CA ARG A 309 -6.68 -5.01 37.56
C ARG A 309 -7.77 -5.98 37.99
N MET A 310 -8.38 -5.71 39.13
CA MET A 310 -9.61 -6.40 39.54
C MET A 310 -10.81 -5.79 38.82
N LEU A 311 -11.60 -6.61 38.14
CA LEU A 311 -12.88 -6.23 37.53
C LEU A 311 -13.91 -7.32 37.84
N HIS A 312 -15.10 -6.94 38.33
CA HIS A 312 -16.17 -7.87 38.73
C HIS A 312 -15.69 -9.01 39.64
N GLY A 313 -14.79 -8.71 40.59
CA GLY A 313 -14.22 -9.70 41.52
C GLY A 313 -13.13 -10.61 40.92
N ARG A 314 -12.70 -10.40 39.68
CA ARG A 314 -11.70 -11.22 38.98
C ARG A 314 -10.46 -10.43 38.60
N LEU A 315 -9.29 -11.04 38.71
CA LEU A 315 -8.08 -10.48 38.12
C LEU A 315 -8.17 -10.55 36.60
N CYS A 316 -8.04 -9.40 35.94
CA CYS A 316 -8.13 -9.24 34.51
C CYS A 316 -6.88 -8.53 33.97
N LEU A 317 -6.44 -8.95 32.80
CA LEU A 317 -5.48 -8.23 31.99
C LEU A 317 -6.20 -7.15 31.18
N ASP A 318 -5.89 -5.90 31.48
CA ASP A 318 -6.46 -4.70 30.88
C ASP A 318 -5.49 -4.10 29.85
N LEU A 319 -5.85 -4.19 28.57
CA LEU A 319 -5.19 -3.49 27.46
C LEU A 319 -6.07 -2.33 26.93
N LEU A 320 -7.21 -2.09 27.56
CA LEU A 320 -8.11 -0.99 27.29
C LEU A 320 -7.65 0.27 28.05
N HIS A 321 -7.31 0.14 29.33
CA HIS A 321 -7.08 1.22 30.30
C HIS A 321 -8.11 2.33 30.14
N PHE A 322 -9.40 1.98 30.26
CA PHE A 322 -10.43 3.00 30.41
C PHE A 322 -10.39 3.48 31.86
N ASP A 323 -10.47 4.79 32.02
CA ASP A 323 -10.55 5.45 33.32
C ASP A 323 -12.02 5.40 33.78
N PHE A 324 -12.35 4.37 34.57
CA PHE A 324 -13.67 4.17 35.17
C PHE A 324 -13.64 4.30 36.69
N ASP A 325 -12.44 4.37 37.26
CA ASP A 325 -12.09 4.40 38.67
C ASP A 325 -11.42 5.72 39.09
N GLY A 326 -11.15 6.63 38.15
CA GLY A 326 -10.57 7.95 38.40
C GLY A 326 -9.05 7.94 38.56
N ASP A 327 -8.36 6.89 38.12
CA ASP A 327 -6.90 6.79 38.20
C ASP A 327 -6.23 7.48 36.99
N PRO A 328 -5.57 8.66 37.19
CA PRO A 328 -4.91 9.37 36.09
C PRO A 328 -3.78 8.57 35.45
N ASN A 329 -3.23 7.54 36.10
CA ASN A 329 -2.24 6.65 35.51
C ASN A 329 -2.80 5.86 34.31
N HIS A 330 -4.11 5.65 34.21
CA HIS A 330 -4.71 4.94 33.08
C HIS A 330 -4.70 5.73 31.79
N ALA A 331 -4.90 7.05 31.84
CA ALA A 331 -4.75 7.91 30.66
C ALA A 331 -3.30 7.88 30.12
N LEU A 332 -2.31 7.93 31.02
CA LEU A 332 -0.89 7.80 30.68
C LEU A 332 -0.59 6.43 30.08
N ARG A 333 -0.96 5.35 30.78
CA ARG A 333 -0.69 3.98 30.34
C ARG A 333 -1.39 3.63 29.01
N ARG A 334 -2.63 4.12 28.81
CA ARG A 334 -3.37 4.03 27.54
C ARG A 334 -2.59 4.64 26.38
N ALA A 335 -1.87 5.75 26.60
CA ALA A 335 -1.08 6.44 25.58
C ALA A 335 0.27 5.74 25.29
N GLU A 336 0.87 5.08 26.29
CA GLU A 336 2.09 4.28 26.12
C GLU A 336 1.86 2.96 25.34
N LEU A 337 0.69 2.35 25.49
CA LEU A 337 0.39 1.04 24.89
C LEU A 337 0.48 1.05 23.35
N GLN A 338 1.48 0.33 22.84
CA GLN A 338 1.70 0.09 21.41
C GLN A 338 0.88 -1.12 20.95
N LEU A 339 -0.36 -0.86 20.57
CA LEU A 339 -1.32 -1.85 20.07
C LEU A 339 -1.45 -1.82 18.54
N LYS A 340 -1.73 -2.98 17.93
CA LYS A 340 -1.76 -3.13 16.46
C LYS A 340 -2.91 -2.37 15.78
N SER A 341 -4.07 -2.29 16.43
CA SER A 341 -5.24 -1.51 15.98
C SER A 341 -6.10 -1.11 17.18
N SER A 342 -7.14 -0.29 16.96
CA SER A 342 -8.09 0.13 17.99
C SER A 342 -8.77 -1.06 18.69
N ALA A 343 -9.18 -2.07 17.93
CA ALA A 343 -9.82 -3.27 18.46
C ALA A 343 -8.91 -4.15 19.33
N ALA A 344 -7.59 -3.93 19.34
CA ALA A 344 -6.71 -4.64 20.26
C ALA A 344 -6.85 -4.15 21.72
N ARG A 345 -7.51 -2.99 21.95
CA ARG A 345 -7.88 -2.48 23.28
C ARG A 345 -9.06 -3.29 23.84
N ARG A 346 -8.79 -4.07 24.88
CA ARG A 346 -9.70 -5.08 25.45
C ARG A 346 -9.34 -5.36 26.90
N ILE A 347 -10.26 -6.02 27.62
CA ILE A 347 -10.00 -6.62 28.93
C ILE A 347 -10.20 -8.13 28.78
N VAL A 348 -9.33 -8.95 29.39
CA VAL A 348 -9.39 -10.42 29.35
C VAL A 348 -9.19 -10.98 30.76
N PRO A 349 -10.03 -11.89 31.27
CA PRO A 349 -9.80 -12.54 32.57
C PRO A 349 -8.49 -13.31 32.60
N VAL A 350 -7.74 -13.22 33.70
CA VAL A 350 -6.55 -14.06 33.90
C VAL A 350 -7.01 -15.50 34.14
N ALA A 351 -6.50 -16.42 33.32
CA ALA A 351 -6.82 -17.84 33.40
C ALA A 351 -6.37 -18.45 34.73
N GLN A 352 -7.18 -19.35 35.31
CA GLN A 352 -6.93 -19.93 36.63
C GLN A 352 -5.58 -20.67 36.70
N GLU A 353 -5.14 -21.29 35.60
CA GLU A 353 -3.86 -21.98 35.51
C GLU A 353 -2.67 -21.00 35.60
N LEU A 354 -2.82 -19.74 35.16
CA LEU A 354 -1.80 -18.71 35.37
C LEU A 354 -1.73 -18.28 36.85
N LEU A 355 -2.88 -18.20 37.53
CA LEU A 355 -2.94 -17.96 38.97
C LEU A 355 -2.25 -19.10 39.73
N ASN A 356 -2.60 -20.35 39.40
CA ASN A 356 -2.00 -21.57 39.96
C ASN A 356 -0.48 -21.66 39.72
N GLU A 357 0.03 -21.15 38.59
CA GLU A 357 1.47 -21.07 38.31
C GLU A 357 2.22 -19.93 39.03
N GLY A 358 1.47 -19.04 39.71
CA GLY A 358 2.00 -17.95 40.54
C GLY A 358 2.17 -16.62 39.81
N VAL A 359 1.32 -16.30 38.81
CA VAL A 359 1.42 -15.03 38.08
C VAL A 359 1.22 -13.81 38.99
N GLU A 360 0.35 -13.89 39.99
CA GLU A 360 0.14 -12.83 40.98
C GLU A 360 1.38 -12.55 41.82
N ALA A 361 2.05 -13.61 42.31
CA ALA A 361 3.30 -13.48 43.03
C ALA A 361 4.42 -12.87 42.16
N PHE A 362 4.43 -13.16 40.86
CA PHE A 362 5.34 -12.53 39.90
C PHE A 362 5.02 -11.04 39.66
N ILE A 363 3.75 -10.68 39.51
CA ILE A 363 3.28 -9.29 39.39
C ILE A 363 3.65 -8.50 40.65
N GLU A 364 3.38 -9.04 41.84
CA GLU A 364 3.68 -8.38 43.11
C GLU A 364 5.19 -8.26 43.37
N MET A 365 5.98 -9.26 43.00
CA MET A 365 7.46 -9.17 43.02
C MET A 365 7.94 -8.02 42.11
N ARG A 366 7.37 -7.86 40.90
CA ARG A 366 7.69 -6.73 40.01
C ARG A 366 7.21 -5.39 40.57
N ARG A 367 6.04 -5.35 41.21
CA ARG A 367 5.47 -4.15 41.86
C ARG A 367 6.38 -3.65 42.98
N LYS A 368 6.84 -4.55 43.86
CA LYS A 368 7.79 -4.22 44.95
C LYS A 368 9.14 -3.74 44.44
N ALA A 369 9.62 -4.28 43.32
CA ALA A 369 10.93 -3.94 42.76
C ALA A 369 10.96 -2.65 41.91
N GLY A 370 9.84 -2.25 41.29
CA GLY A 370 9.81 -1.16 40.32
C GLY A 370 8.59 -0.24 40.37
N GLY A 371 7.74 -0.35 41.40
CA GLY A 371 6.55 0.47 41.58
C GLY A 371 5.34 0.04 40.73
N PRO A 372 4.26 0.85 40.70
CA PRO A 372 2.98 0.49 40.08
C PRO A 372 3.06 0.30 38.55
N ASN A 373 3.99 1.01 37.89
CA ASN A 373 4.21 0.94 36.45
C ASN A 373 5.42 0.06 36.05
N ALA A 374 5.89 -0.81 36.95
CA ALA A 374 7.00 -1.73 36.65
C ALA A 374 6.68 -2.63 35.45
N ARG A 375 7.58 -2.69 34.46
CA ARG A 375 7.50 -3.67 33.37
C ARG A 375 7.67 -5.08 33.92
N LEU A 376 6.82 -6.03 33.50
CA LEU A 376 6.99 -7.45 33.83
C LEU A 376 8.27 -8.02 33.21
N PHE A 377 8.61 -7.58 32.00
CA PHE A 377 9.77 -8.07 31.25
C PHE A 377 10.70 -6.88 30.86
N PRO A 378 11.43 -6.30 31.83
CA PRO A 378 12.25 -5.10 31.59
C PRO A 378 13.38 -5.34 30.57
N ASN A 379 13.86 -6.58 30.46
CA ASN A 379 14.93 -7.00 29.53
C ASN A 379 14.49 -7.08 28.06
N GLU A 380 13.19 -6.94 27.76
CA GLU A 380 12.70 -6.90 26.37
C GLU A 380 12.73 -5.47 25.86
N HIS A 381 13.88 -5.07 25.33
CA HIS A 381 14.11 -3.73 24.79
C HIS A 381 13.42 -3.54 23.43
N ALA A 382 12.96 -2.31 23.18
CA ALA A 382 12.40 -1.91 21.91
C ALA A 382 13.47 -1.94 20.79
N ASP A 383 13.08 -2.35 19.58
CA ASP A 383 13.88 -2.05 18.39
C ASP A 383 13.76 -0.57 17.98
N LYS A 384 14.50 -0.16 16.94
CA LYS A 384 14.50 1.20 16.40
C LYS A 384 13.13 1.73 15.91
N TYR A 385 12.08 0.90 15.94
CA TYR A 385 10.70 1.27 15.62
C TYR A 385 9.76 1.17 16.83
N GLY A 386 10.28 1.00 18.05
CA GLY A 386 9.51 0.86 19.28
C GLY A 386 9.13 -0.59 19.65
N ASN A 387 9.35 -1.57 18.77
CA ASN A 387 8.82 -2.91 18.97
C ASN A 387 9.67 -3.75 19.94
N THR A 388 9.15 -3.95 21.16
CA THR A 388 9.77 -4.76 22.24
C THR A 388 9.82 -6.27 21.93
N SER A 389 9.03 -6.77 20.98
CA SER A 389 9.01 -8.20 20.62
C SER A 389 10.04 -8.61 19.55
N SER A 390 10.81 -7.66 19.02
CA SER A 390 11.67 -7.89 17.84
C SER A 390 12.81 -8.89 18.11
N ALA A 391 13.49 -8.77 19.26
CA ALA A 391 14.46 -9.75 19.72
C ALA A 391 13.77 -10.99 20.30
N PHE A 392 12.75 -10.78 21.14
CA PHE A 392 12.01 -11.84 21.82
C PHE A 392 11.45 -12.91 20.87
N SER A 393 10.76 -12.48 19.81
CA SER A 393 10.14 -13.38 18.83
C SER A 393 11.14 -14.30 18.14
N LYS A 394 12.40 -13.88 17.95
CA LYS A 394 13.47 -14.74 17.40
C LYS A 394 13.88 -15.81 18.41
N ARG A 395 13.92 -15.50 19.72
CA ARG A 395 14.23 -16.46 20.79
C ARG A 395 13.09 -17.46 20.99
N ALA A 396 11.86 -16.98 21.10
CA ALA A 396 10.66 -17.81 21.23
C ALA A 396 10.49 -18.78 20.03
N ASN A 397 10.69 -18.31 18.79
CA ASN A 397 10.66 -19.19 17.62
C ASN A 397 11.80 -20.22 17.61
N ARG A 398 13.00 -19.87 18.11
CA ARG A 398 14.10 -20.83 18.25
C ARG A 398 13.77 -21.93 19.27
N GLU A 399 13.02 -21.61 20.32
CA GLU A 399 12.51 -22.60 21.29
C GLU A 399 11.46 -23.51 20.64
N VAL A 400 10.45 -22.96 19.94
CA VAL A 400 9.44 -23.74 19.20
C VAL A 400 10.09 -24.70 18.17
N ARG A 401 11.17 -24.28 17.50
CA ARG A 401 11.91 -25.12 16.54
C ARG A 401 12.61 -26.34 17.15
N ARG A 402 12.76 -26.42 18.48
CA ARG A 402 13.25 -27.64 19.14
C ARG A 402 12.19 -28.75 19.17
N HIS A 403 10.91 -28.38 19.06
CA HIS A 403 9.77 -29.28 19.26
C HIS A 403 9.05 -29.64 17.95
N THR A 404 9.24 -28.86 16.88
CA THR A 404 8.68 -29.18 15.57
C THR A 404 9.47 -28.58 14.39
N PRO A 405 9.72 -29.37 13.31
CA PRO A 405 10.24 -28.85 12.05
C PRO A 405 9.17 -28.10 11.23
N ASP A 406 7.88 -28.24 11.55
CA ASP A 406 6.78 -27.61 10.82
C ASP A 406 6.90 -26.08 10.89
N ARG A 407 7.11 -25.47 9.72
CA ARG A 407 7.33 -24.01 9.58
C ARG A 407 6.06 -23.20 9.79
N ARG A 408 4.87 -23.80 9.75
CA ARG A 408 3.58 -23.16 10.04
C ARG A 408 3.42 -22.88 11.53
N ILE A 409 3.97 -23.74 12.40
CA ILE A 409 3.87 -23.67 13.86
C ILE A 409 5.00 -22.79 14.42
N VAL A 410 4.67 -21.61 14.94
CA VAL A 410 5.61 -20.53 15.36
C VAL A 410 5.27 -20.03 16.77
N ALA A 411 6.03 -19.09 17.33
CA ALA A 411 5.68 -18.49 18.63
C ALA A 411 4.27 -17.84 18.63
N TYR A 412 3.85 -17.26 17.50
CA TYR A 412 2.49 -16.72 17.33
C TYR A 412 1.39 -17.80 17.31
N SER A 413 1.74 -19.08 17.12
CA SER A 413 0.79 -20.19 17.19
C SER A 413 0.17 -20.36 18.56
N GLY A 414 0.80 -19.90 19.65
CA GLY A 414 0.16 -19.91 20.97
C GLY A 414 -1.12 -19.07 21.01
N ARG A 415 -1.12 -17.91 20.33
CA ARG A 415 -2.34 -17.12 20.15
C ARG A 415 -3.39 -17.84 19.29
N HIS A 416 -2.97 -18.65 18.31
CA HIS A 416 -3.89 -19.51 17.56
C HIS A 416 -4.43 -20.66 18.43
N THR A 417 -3.65 -21.23 19.35
CA THR A 417 -4.14 -22.21 20.33
C THR A 417 -5.23 -21.61 21.22
N PHE A 418 -5.04 -20.38 21.72
CA PHE A 418 -6.10 -19.70 22.47
C PHE A 418 -7.35 -19.44 21.61
N ALA A 419 -7.17 -19.00 20.36
CA ALA A 419 -8.29 -18.80 19.43
C ALA A 419 -9.10 -20.09 19.19
N GLN A 420 -8.41 -21.21 18.95
CA GLN A 420 -9.00 -22.53 18.79
C GLN A 420 -9.77 -22.95 20.04
N ARG A 421 -9.24 -22.71 21.24
CA ARG A 421 -9.95 -23.03 22.50
C ARG A 421 -11.23 -22.22 22.67
N CYS A 422 -11.27 -20.96 22.22
CA CYS A 422 -12.50 -20.17 22.19
C CYS A 422 -13.53 -20.77 21.21
N ASP A 423 -13.08 -21.31 20.08
CA ASP A 423 -13.93 -22.00 19.09
C ASP A 423 -14.47 -23.33 19.66
N GLU A 424 -13.61 -24.13 20.29
CA GLU A 424 -13.95 -25.40 20.97
C GLU A 424 -14.91 -25.20 22.16
N ALA A 425 -14.77 -24.09 22.89
CA ALA A 425 -15.69 -23.69 23.96
C ALA A 425 -17.00 -23.04 23.45
N GLN A 426 -17.19 -22.97 22.12
CA GLN A 426 -18.37 -22.39 21.45
C GLN A 426 -18.67 -20.95 21.91
N ILE A 427 -17.63 -20.14 22.13
CA ILE A 427 -17.77 -18.75 22.55
C ILE A 427 -18.38 -17.92 21.40
N PRO A 428 -19.42 -17.11 21.65
CA PRO A 428 -20.01 -16.24 20.63
C PRO A 428 -18.95 -15.36 19.96
N GLN A 429 -19.01 -15.25 18.63
CA GLN A 429 -17.96 -14.60 17.83
C GLN A 429 -17.64 -13.15 18.28
N HIS A 430 -18.61 -12.41 18.82
CA HIS A 430 -18.38 -11.07 19.37
C HIS A 430 -17.53 -11.10 20.67
N ILE A 431 -17.80 -12.03 21.59
CA ILE A 431 -16.99 -12.25 22.81
C ILE A 431 -15.60 -12.78 22.45
N ARG A 432 -15.52 -13.72 21.49
CA ARG A 432 -14.23 -14.21 20.98
C ARG A 432 -13.40 -13.08 20.37
N ASN A 433 -14.02 -12.19 19.58
CA ASN A 433 -13.36 -11.02 19.03
C ASN A 433 -12.95 -10.02 20.11
N MET A 434 -13.75 -9.85 21.16
CA MET A 434 -13.39 -9.08 22.36
C MET A 434 -12.13 -9.64 23.03
N PHE A 435 -12.09 -10.91 23.41
CA PHE A 435 -10.92 -11.54 24.06
C PHE A 435 -9.67 -11.56 23.17
N MET A 436 -9.85 -11.76 21.86
CA MET A 436 -8.74 -11.73 20.90
C MET A 436 -8.26 -10.32 20.59
N GLY A 437 -9.10 -9.31 20.69
CA GLY A 437 -8.85 -7.99 20.13
C GLY A 437 -8.75 -8.04 18.59
N HIS A 438 -9.83 -8.51 17.97
CA HIS A 438 -10.08 -8.48 16.54
C HIS A 438 -11.11 -7.40 16.22
N GLU A 439 -10.96 -6.74 15.07
CA GLU A 439 -12.01 -5.85 14.56
C GLU A 439 -13.26 -6.70 14.28
N PRO A 440 -14.47 -6.27 14.70
CA PRO A 440 -15.68 -6.97 14.34
C PRO A 440 -15.82 -6.97 12.82
N GLU A 441 -16.18 -8.11 12.25
CA GLU A 441 -16.51 -8.18 10.84
C GLU A 441 -17.81 -7.40 10.61
N GLU A 442 -17.76 -6.35 9.79
CA GLU A 442 -18.98 -5.71 9.29
C GLU A 442 -19.71 -6.74 8.42
N THR A 443 -20.79 -7.33 8.96
CA THR A 443 -21.71 -8.20 8.22
C THR A 443 -22.45 -7.40 7.15
N SER A 444 -21.73 -7.14 6.06
CA SER A 444 -22.27 -6.55 4.83
C SER A 444 -23.14 -7.60 4.15
N ALA A 445 -24.43 -7.61 4.46
CA ALA A 445 -25.42 -8.30 3.64
C ALA A 445 -25.42 -7.65 2.25
N GLY A 446 -24.88 -8.36 1.25
CA GLY A 446 -24.68 -7.86 -0.11
C GLY A 446 -23.22 -7.46 -0.38
N GLY A 447 -22.58 -8.20 -1.30
CA GLY A 447 -21.16 -8.01 -1.62
C GLY A 447 -20.89 -6.76 -2.47
N GLN A 448 -20.62 -5.63 -1.83
CA GLN A 448 -19.85 -4.52 -2.42
C GLN A 448 -18.93 -3.89 -1.36
N LYS A 449 -17.60 -4.03 -1.54
CA LYS A 449 -16.60 -3.31 -0.73
C LYS A 449 -16.63 -1.82 -1.06
N LYS A 450 -17.51 -1.06 -0.41
CA LYS A 450 -17.51 0.41 -0.54
C LYS A 450 -16.26 1.01 0.11
N SER A 451 -15.83 2.14 -0.44
CA SER A 451 -14.67 2.90 0.00
C SER A 451 -14.81 3.36 1.45
N ARG A 452 -13.68 3.64 2.11
CA ARG A 452 -13.58 4.07 3.52
C ARG A 452 -14.23 5.45 3.77
N GLY A 453 -15.55 5.53 3.72
CA GLY A 453 -16.33 6.63 4.27
C GLY A 453 -16.35 6.57 5.80
N LYS A 454 -16.28 7.73 6.46
CA LYS A 454 -16.53 7.83 7.90
C LYS A 454 -18.02 7.55 8.16
N HIS A 455 -18.35 6.40 8.75
CA HIS A 455 -19.61 6.22 9.46
C HIS A 455 -19.36 6.20 10.98
N VAL A 456 -20.26 6.86 11.71
CA VAL A 456 -20.18 7.10 13.14
C VAL A 456 -21.17 6.18 13.84
N SER A 457 -20.69 5.10 14.45
CA SER A 457 -21.27 4.47 15.67
C SER A 457 -20.54 3.18 16.11
N ALA A 458 -19.21 3.16 16.08
CA ALA A 458 -18.43 2.18 16.82
C ALA A 458 -17.68 2.89 17.95
N THR A 459 -18.15 2.70 19.19
CA THR A 459 -17.51 3.22 20.40
C THR A 459 -16.03 2.82 20.41
N TYR A 460 -15.15 3.76 20.75
CA TYR A 460 -13.72 3.65 20.43
C TYR A 460 -12.98 2.70 21.40
N GLY A 461 -12.90 1.42 21.02
CA GLY A 461 -12.36 0.31 21.82
C GLY A 461 -13.47 -0.66 22.23
N SER A 462 -13.12 -1.88 22.65
CA SER A 462 -14.12 -2.77 23.26
C SER A 462 -14.77 -2.06 24.45
N PRO A 463 -16.11 -2.12 24.61
CA PRO A 463 -16.76 -1.60 25.82
C PRO A 463 -16.23 -2.33 27.06
N LEU A 464 -16.42 -1.74 28.24
CA LEU A 464 -16.13 -2.45 29.49
C LEU A 464 -17.00 -3.71 29.55
N PRO A 465 -16.41 -4.90 29.70
CA PRO A 465 -17.17 -6.14 29.67
C PRO A 465 -18.08 -6.26 30.89
N THR A 466 -19.26 -6.81 30.67
CA THR A 466 -20.19 -7.21 31.72
C THR A 466 -19.68 -8.46 32.46
N PRO A 467 -20.19 -8.76 33.67
CA PRO A 467 -19.92 -10.04 34.32
C PRO A 467 -20.24 -11.24 33.43
N GLU A 468 -21.32 -11.17 32.64
CA GLU A 468 -21.77 -12.18 31.69
C GLU A 468 -20.76 -12.37 30.54
N ASP A 469 -20.22 -11.28 29.99
CA ASP A 469 -19.16 -11.34 28.98
C ASP A 469 -17.92 -12.06 29.51
N LEU A 470 -17.52 -11.76 30.75
CA LEU A 470 -16.35 -12.39 31.39
C LEU A 470 -16.60 -13.86 31.72
N ALA A 471 -17.82 -14.25 32.11
CA ALA A 471 -18.17 -15.63 32.44
C ALA A 471 -18.03 -16.62 31.27
N TRP A 472 -18.06 -16.13 30.02
CA TRP A 472 -17.74 -16.96 28.84
C TRP A 472 -16.29 -17.48 28.85
N PHE A 473 -15.38 -16.78 29.52
CA PHE A 473 -13.98 -17.22 29.64
C PHE A 473 -13.87 -18.54 30.43
N ASP A 474 -14.80 -18.80 31.36
CA ASP A 474 -14.75 -19.98 32.25
C ASP A 474 -15.18 -21.27 31.54
N LYS A 475 -15.71 -21.15 30.32
CA LYS A 475 -15.97 -22.31 29.43
C LYS A 475 -14.72 -22.78 28.70
N ILE A 476 -13.64 -21.98 28.68
CA ILE A 476 -12.40 -22.30 27.99
C ILE A 476 -11.62 -23.34 28.81
N LYS A 477 -11.35 -24.50 28.23
CA LYS A 477 -10.56 -25.55 28.89
C LYS A 477 -9.08 -25.42 28.55
N PHE A 478 -8.24 -25.34 29.57
CA PHE A 478 -6.78 -25.39 29.44
C PHE A 478 -6.25 -26.73 30.00
N PRO A 479 -5.60 -27.58 29.18
CA PRO A 479 -5.24 -28.94 29.56
C PRO A 479 -3.94 -29.06 30.38
N PHE A 480 -3.23 -27.96 30.63
CA PHE A 480 -1.92 -27.88 31.30
C PHE A 480 -1.80 -26.59 32.12
#